data_AF-A0A941KB08-F1
#
_entry.id   AF-A0A941KB08-F1
#
_cell.length_a   1.000
_cell.length_b   1.000
_cell.length_c   1.000
_cell.angle_alpha   90.00
_cell.angle_beta   90.00
_cell.angle_gamma   90.00
#
_symmetry.space_group_name_H-M   'P 1'
#
loop_
_entity.id
_entity.type
_entity.pdbx_description
1 polymer ?
#
loop_
_entity_poly.entity_id
_entity_poly.type
_entity_poly.pdbx_seq_one_letter_code
_entity_poly.pdbx_strand_id
1 'polypeptide(L)'
;MTWRQKPLILFLCLCLSGPALAYSMLQGGSPLQGGSPIPASLPLGAAAAGPSLFRGREGGSLFEPVAPRVRQAPARPVPRGGSQVERLRTLIASVEADPAKGYDSVQFQARIQPPKPPTLMTLDEVFAWIRATPGQQHAIGRYQIVPATLRGLTQRLGLAGTTRFTPALQDALADQLLEDAGFGAFLEGQLPRASFMNNLARIWAALPNASGQSHYHGIAGNRAAFSRASFEDQFRAIFPG
;
A
#
# COMPACT_ATOMS: atom_id res chain seq x y z
N MET A 1 -51.42 1.75 -27.38
CA MET A 1 -50.71 2.96 -27.85
C MET A 1 -49.44 3.10 -27.00
N THR A 2 -48.32 2.43 -27.30
CA THR A 2 -47.21 2.88 -28.19
C THR A 2 -46.87 4.36 -27.95
N TRP A 3 -45.64 4.81 -27.61
CA TRP A 3 -44.33 4.35 -28.05
C TRP A 3 -43.21 5.05 -27.23
N ARG A 4 -42.07 4.38 -27.10
CA ARG A 4 -40.77 4.92 -26.62
C ARG A 4 -40.21 5.92 -27.64
N GLN A 5 -39.49 6.95 -27.19
CA GLN A 5 -38.43 7.59 -27.98
C GLN A 5 -37.13 7.70 -27.17
N LYS A 6 -36.05 7.18 -27.77
CA LYS A 6 -34.64 7.36 -27.38
C LYS A 6 -34.06 8.51 -28.23
N PRO A 7 -33.17 9.36 -27.73
CA PRO A 7 -32.35 10.19 -28.59
C PRO A 7 -31.12 9.40 -29.08
N LEU A 8 -30.99 9.38 -30.41
CA LEU A 8 -29.84 8.96 -31.19
C LEU A 8 -28.83 10.12 -31.17
N ILE A 9 -27.58 9.91 -30.74
CA ILE A 9 -26.50 10.89 -30.93
C ILE A 9 -25.41 10.27 -31.79
N LEU A 10 -25.08 11.07 -32.80
CA LEU A 10 -24.32 10.83 -34.02
C LEU A 10 -22.83 10.62 -33.73
N PHE A 11 -22.24 9.57 -34.32
CA PHE A 11 -20.79 9.43 -34.47
C PHE A 11 -20.32 10.36 -35.59
N LEU A 12 -19.39 11.28 -35.29
CA LEU A 12 -18.68 12.07 -36.29
C LEU A 12 -17.19 11.73 -36.22
N CYS A 13 -16.71 10.96 -37.21
CA CYS A 13 -15.30 10.78 -37.50
C CYS A 13 -14.76 12.08 -38.14
N LEU A 14 -13.65 12.60 -37.61
CA LEU A 14 -12.84 13.61 -38.29
C LEU A 14 -11.42 13.05 -38.42
N CYS A 15 -11.11 12.56 -39.62
CA CYS A 15 -9.75 12.30 -40.08
C CYS A 15 -9.18 13.63 -40.57
N LEU A 16 -8.03 14.05 -40.04
CA LEU A 16 -7.21 15.11 -40.60
C LEU A 16 -5.82 14.54 -40.89
N SER A 17 -5.55 14.43 -42.18
CA SER A 17 -4.30 14.06 -42.83
C SER A 17 -3.40 15.29 -43.04
N GLY A 18 -2.09 15.12 -42.83
CA GLY A 18 -1.03 16.08 -43.20
C GLY A 18 0.36 15.46 -43.04
N PRO A 19 1.39 15.87 -43.81
CA PRO A 19 2.19 14.94 -44.57
C PRO A 19 3.58 14.58 -44.00
N ALA A 20 4.14 13.58 -44.69
CA ALA A 20 5.45 12.95 -44.61
C ALA A 20 6.67 13.84 -44.36
N LEU A 21 7.64 13.29 -43.62
CA LEU A 21 9.04 13.31 -44.01
C LEU A 21 9.65 11.92 -43.78
N ALA A 22 10.11 11.34 -44.89
CA ALA A 22 10.88 10.12 -44.93
C ALA A 22 12.35 10.43 -44.61
N TYR A 23 13.00 9.55 -43.85
CA TYR A 23 14.42 9.25 -44.02
C TYR A 23 14.58 7.75 -43.86
N SER A 24 15.13 7.12 -44.90
CA SER A 24 15.49 5.71 -44.96
C SER A 24 16.97 5.60 -45.28
N MET A 25 17.51 4.42 -44.97
CA MET A 25 18.80 3.85 -45.35
C MET A 25 20.01 4.23 -44.48
N LEU A 26 20.46 3.26 -43.67
CA LEU A 26 21.68 2.56 -44.06
C LEU A 26 21.66 1.10 -43.58
N GLN A 27 22.04 0.23 -44.51
CA GLN A 27 22.10 -1.22 -44.45
C GLN A 27 23.36 -1.74 -43.73
N GLY A 28 23.32 -3.02 -43.36
CA GLY A 28 24.44 -3.93 -43.63
C GLY A 28 25.17 -4.43 -42.39
N GLY A 29 24.86 -5.66 -41.98
CA GLY A 29 25.65 -6.41 -41.01
C GLY A 29 26.80 -7.20 -41.65
N SER A 30 27.81 -7.53 -40.85
CA SER A 30 28.40 -8.88 -40.71
C SER A 30 29.58 -8.88 -39.71
N PRO A 31 29.97 -10.06 -39.17
CA PRO A 31 30.71 -10.23 -37.92
C PRO A 31 32.20 -10.54 -38.12
N LEU A 32 32.93 -10.79 -37.02
CA LEU A 32 34.14 -11.63 -36.79
C LEU A 32 34.95 -11.01 -35.61
N GLN A 33 35.10 -11.65 -34.44
CA GLN A 33 36.00 -12.76 -34.05
C GLN A 33 37.25 -12.26 -33.30
N GLY A 34 37.49 -12.79 -32.08
CA GLY A 34 38.84 -12.90 -31.50
C GLY A 34 39.04 -12.39 -30.06
N GLY A 35 39.49 -13.29 -29.16
CA GLY A 35 40.30 -12.93 -27.98
C GLY A 35 39.81 -13.47 -26.63
N SER A 36 40.44 -14.55 -26.14
CA SER A 36 40.20 -15.22 -24.85
C SER A 36 41.03 -14.61 -23.67
N PRO A 37 41.24 -15.28 -22.52
CA PRO A 37 40.69 -14.88 -21.21
C PRO A 37 41.76 -14.46 -20.19
N ILE A 38 41.40 -13.78 -19.09
CA ILE A 38 42.28 -13.62 -17.91
C ILE A 38 41.46 -13.78 -16.61
N PRO A 39 41.97 -14.53 -15.60
CA PRO A 39 41.21 -15.00 -14.44
C PRO A 39 41.35 -14.06 -13.24
N ALA A 40 40.43 -14.13 -12.27
CA ALA A 40 40.69 -13.70 -10.89
C ALA A 40 39.56 -14.11 -9.94
N SER A 41 39.87 -15.10 -9.10
CA SER A 41 39.67 -15.09 -7.64
C SER A 41 38.38 -14.56 -7.02
N LEU A 42 37.68 -15.48 -6.32
CA LEU A 42 36.76 -15.19 -5.23
C LEU A 42 37.42 -14.33 -4.13
N PRO A 43 36.64 -13.45 -3.49
CA PRO A 43 36.73 -13.34 -2.05
C PRO A 43 35.41 -13.78 -1.38
N LEU A 44 35.56 -14.57 -0.34
CA LEU A 44 34.58 -14.74 0.73
C LEU A 44 34.18 -13.37 1.28
N GLY A 45 32.90 -13.20 1.59
CA GLY A 45 32.44 -12.19 2.54
C GLY A 45 31.44 -11.20 1.96
N ALA A 46 30.18 -11.61 1.86
CA ALA A 46 29.07 -10.68 1.94
C ALA A 46 27.95 -11.36 2.74
N ALA A 47 27.77 -10.88 3.96
CA ALA A 47 26.60 -11.17 4.77
C ALA A 47 25.35 -11.01 3.90
N ALA A 48 24.47 -12.01 3.97
CA ALA A 48 23.16 -11.95 3.34
C ALA A 48 22.35 -10.83 3.99
N ALA A 49 22.51 -9.61 3.47
CA ALA A 49 21.61 -8.51 3.73
C ALA A 49 20.28 -8.87 3.06
N GLY A 50 19.28 -9.24 3.86
CA GLY A 50 17.91 -9.42 3.39
C GLY A 50 17.42 -8.16 2.66
N PRO A 51 16.51 -8.30 1.68
CA PRO A 51 16.08 -7.18 0.85
C PRO A 51 15.15 -6.28 1.66
N SER A 52 15.70 -5.27 2.34
CA SER A 52 14.90 -4.13 2.78
C SER A 52 14.51 -3.33 1.55
N LEU A 53 13.20 -3.26 1.28
CA LEU A 53 12.59 -2.60 0.11
C LEU A 53 12.87 -1.09 0.01
N PHE A 54 13.58 -0.50 0.97
CA PHE A 54 14.00 0.92 0.96
C PHE A 54 15.44 1.17 0.54
N ARG A 55 16.27 0.14 0.34
CA ARG A 55 17.67 0.37 -0.03
C ARG A 55 17.78 0.58 -1.54
N GLY A 56 17.82 1.85 -1.97
CA GLY A 56 18.36 2.25 -3.28
C GLY A 56 17.38 2.37 -4.46
N ARG A 57 16.10 2.68 -4.25
CA ARG A 57 15.14 2.86 -5.35
C ARG A 57 14.62 4.30 -5.46
N GLU A 58 15.37 5.15 -6.16
CA GLU A 58 14.80 6.35 -6.78
C GLU A 58 14.06 5.92 -8.07
N GLY A 59 12.75 6.15 -8.16
CA GLY A 59 12.05 6.12 -9.46
C GLY A 59 11.00 5.02 -9.74
N GLY A 60 10.38 4.40 -8.73
CA GLY A 60 9.19 3.57 -8.97
C GLY A 60 8.34 3.42 -7.71
N SER A 61 7.21 4.12 -7.63
CA SER A 61 6.40 4.19 -6.42
C SER A 61 5.70 2.86 -6.11
N LEU A 62 6.24 2.11 -5.14
CA LEU A 62 5.51 1.01 -4.49
C LEU A 62 4.40 1.51 -3.56
N PHE A 63 4.37 2.83 -3.30
CA PHE A 63 3.38 3.50 -2.48
C PHE A 63 2.53 4.39 -3.37
N GLU A 64 1.38 3.87 -3.82
CA GLU A 64 0.35 4.65 -4.49
C GLU A 64 -0.19 5.74 -3.53
N PRO A 65 -0.65 6.91 -4.03
CA PRO A 65 -1.28 7.92 -3.18
C PRO A 65 -2.39 7.31 -2.31
N VAL A 66 -2.25 7.42 -0.99
CA VAL A 66 -3.24 6.91 -0.03
C VAL A 66 -4.51 7.74 -0.12
N ALA A 67 -5.63 7.03 -0.24
CA ALA A 67 -6.99 7.53 -0.24
C ALA A 67 -7.31 8.48 0.95
N PRO A 68 -8.27 9.41 0.79
CA PRO A 68 -8.77 10.30 1.85
C PRO A 68 -9.13 9.57 3.14
N ARG A 69 -8.73 10.07 4.32
CA ARG A 69 -9.27 9.63 5.61
C ARG A 69 -9.84 10.82 6.38
N VAL A 70 -11.13 10.78 6.67
CA VAL A 70 -11.78 11.76 7.55
C VAL A 70 -12.57 11.02 8.63
N ARG A 71 -11.86 10.64 9.71
CA ARG A 71 -12.38 10.71 11.07
C ARG A 71 -11.26 10.56 12.10
N GLN A 72 -11.28 11.46 13.07
CA GLN A 72 -10.48 11.44 14.29
C GLN A 72 -11.11 10.42 15.25
N ALA A 73 -10.46 9.26 15.43
CA ALA A 73 -10.61 8.55 16.70
C ALA A 73 -9.65 9.22 17.69
N PRO A 74 -10.07 9.56 18.93
CA PRO A 74 -9.10 9.92 19.96
C PRO A 74 -8.13 8.75 20.10
N ALA A 75 -6.83 9.01 19.92
CA ALA A 75 -5.80 8.01 20.09
C ALA A 75 -6.00 7.31 21.44
N ARG A 76 -6.30 6.01 21.40
CA ARG A 76 -6.51 5.22 22.61
C ARG A 76 -5.19 4.61 23.05
N PRO A 77 -4.91 4.53 24.36
CA PRO A 77 -3.73 3.85 24.87
C PRO A 77 -3.68 2.41 24.33
N VAL A 78 -2.52 2.02 23.79
CA VAL A 78 -2.25 0.65 23.36
C VAL A 78 -2.36 -0.28 24.59
N PRO A 79 -3.13 -1.39 24.52
CA PRO A 79 -3.17 -2.38 25.58
C PRO A 79 -1.77 -2.86 25.99
N ARG A 80 -1.57 -3.14 27.29
CA ARG A 80 -0.26 -3.50 27.86
C ARG A 80 0.15 -4.97 27.65
N GLY A 81 -0.77 -5.84 27.19
CA GLY A 81 -0.51 -7.25 26.91
C GLY A 81 -0.19 -7.54 25.43
N GLY A 82 0.33 -8.73 25.16
CA GLY A 82 0.68 -9.21 23.81
C GLY A 82 2.12 -8.93 23.40
N SER A 83 2.54 -9.56 22.31
CA SER A 83 3.82 -9.34 21.64
C SER A 83 3.96 -7.89 21.14
N GLN A 84 5.20 -7.44 20.90
CA GLN A 84 5.43 -6.09 20.38
C GLN A 84 4.74 -5.84 19.04
N VAL A 85 4.70 -6.85 18.15
CA VAL A 85 4.02 -6.74 16.85
C VAL A 85 2.50 -6.62 17.01
N GLU A 86 1.88 -7.36 17.93
CA GLU A 86 0.43 -7.24 18.21
C GLU A 86 0.09 -5.86 18.78
N ARG A 87 0.95 -5.33 19.64
CA ARG A 87 0.80 -3.98 20.20
C ARG A 87 0.98 -2.91 19.13
N LEU A 88 1.94 -3.07 18.21
CA LEU A 88 2.14 -2.18 17.07
C LEU A 88 0.94 -2.20 16.10
N ARG A 89 0.45 -3.38 15.74
CA ARG A 89 -0.79 -3.54 14.95
C ARG A 89 -1.98 -2.88 15.64
N THR A 90 -2.07 -2.97 16.96
CA THR A 90 -3.15 -2.33 17.73
C THR A 90 -3.03 -0.82 17.73
N LEU A 91 -1.81 -0.26 17.83
CA LEU A 91 -1.56 1.17 17.65
C LEU A 91 -2.01 1.64 16.26
N ILE A 92 -1.65 0.91 15.19
CA ILE A 92 -2.08 1.23 13.82
C ILE A 92 -3.61 1.17 13.72
N ALA A 93 -4.21 0.07 14.16
CA ALA A 93 -5.67 -0.11 14.11
C ALA A 93 -6.42 0.97 14.89
N SER A 94 -5.86 1.47 16.00
CA SER A 94 -6.51 2.50 16.83
C SER A 94 -6.79 3.80 16.09
N VAL A 95 -6.07 4.06 14.99
CA VAL A 95 -6.16 5.31 14.22
C VAL A 95 -6.60 5.11 12.79
N GLU A 96 -6.58 3.87 12.31
CA GLU A 96 -7.01 3.50 10.98
C GLU A 96 -8.46 3.02 10.94
N ALA A 97 -8.85 2.19 11.91
CA ALA A 97 -10.09 1.46 11.86
C ALA A 97 -11.18 2.08 12.75
N ASP A 98 -12.43 1.80 12.38
CA ASP A 98 -13.56 2.02 13.27
C ASP A 98 -13.42 1.03 14.46
N PRO A 99 -13.30 1.51 15.70
CA PRO A 99 -13.10 0.64 16.85
C PRO A 99 -14.27 -0.32 17.10
N ALA A 100 -15.47 -0.01 16.63
CA ALA A 100 -16.63 -0.89 16.75
C ALA A 100 -16.62 -2.00 15.68
N LYS A 101 -15.98 -1.76 14.53
CA LYS A 101 -15.96 -2.72 13.42
C LYS A 101 -14.66 -3.51 13.33
N GLY A 102 -13.53 -2.94 13.76
CA GLY A 102 -12.23 -3.61 13.74
C GLY A 102 -11.89 -4.16 12.35
N TYR A 103 -11.80 -5.49 12.24
CA TYR A 103 -11.52 -6.21 10.99
C TYR A 103 -12.60 -6.07 9.92
N ASP A 104 -13.80 -5.63 10.29
CA ASP A 104 -14.90 -5.35 9.36
C ASP A 104 -15.02 -3.86 9.02
N SER A 105 -13.99 -3.06 9.33
CA SER A 105 -13.96 -1.65 8.97
C SER A 105 -13.95 -1.48 7.46
N VAL A 106 -14.75 -0.53 6.98
CA VAL A 106 -14.80 -0.09 5.60
C VAL A 106 -14.63 1.42 5.62
N GLN A 107 -13.92 1.96 4.64
CA GLN A 107 -13.73 3.39 4.49
C GLN A 107 -15.04 4.16 4.69
N PHE A 108 -15.03 5.15 5.59
CA PHE A 108 -16.20 5.94 5.96
C PHE A 108 -16.82 6.68 4.78
N GLN A 109 -15.99 7.10 3.81
CA GLN A 109 -16.44 7.79 2.59
C GLN A 109 -16.94 6.82 1.50
N ALA A 110 -16.92 5.51 1.72
CA ALA A 110 -17.50 4.55 0.77
C ALA A 110 -19.03 4.70 0.76
N ARG A 111 -19.56 5.16 -0.37
CA ARG A 111 -21.01 5.34 -0.55
C ARG A 111 -21.73 4.00 -0.66
N ILE A 112 -21.08 3.03 -1.29
CA ILE A 112 -21.60 1.67 -1.47
C ILE A 112 -20.77 0.73 -0.60
N GLN A 113 -21.39 0.18 0.44
CA GLN A 113 -20.77 -0.78 1.35
C GLN A 113 -20.62 -2.16 0.68
N PRO A 114 -19.67 -3.00 1.13
CA PRO A 114 -19.59 -4.38 0.67
C PRO A 114 -20.88 -5.14 1.03
N PRO A 115 -21.23 -6.20 0.27
CA PRO A 115 -22.48 -6.95 0.46
C PRO A 115 -22.53 -7.74 1.78
N LYS A 116 -21.39 -7.92 2.45
CA LYS A 116 -21.26 -8.60 3.74
C LYS A 116 -20.02 -8.07 4.48
N PRO A 117 -19.89 -8.34 5.79
CA PRO A 117 -18.70 -7.95 6.56
C PRO A 117 -17.40 -8.42 5.87
N PRO A 118 -16.36 -7.56 5.78
CA PRO A 118 -15.07 -7.90 5.16
C PRO A 118 -14.50 -9.25 5.57
N THR A 119 -14.60 -9.63 6.85
CA THR A 119 -14.10 -10.92 7.37
C THR A 119 -14.82 -12.16 6.81
N LEU A 120 -16.01 -11.97 6.23
CA LEU A 120 -16.80 -13.02 5.59
C LEU A 120 -16.65 -13.04 4.06
N MET A 121 -15.88 -12.10 3.50
CA MET A 121 -15.61 -12.02 2.07
C MET A 121 -14.37 -12.84 1.70
N THR A 122 -14.38 -13.39 0.50
CA THR A 122 -13.17 -13.85 -0.20
C THR A 122 -12.46 -12.67 -0.86
N LEU A 123 -11.19 -12.81 -1.20
CA LEU A 123 -10.45 -11.80 -1.95
C LEU A 123 -11.13 -11.46 -3.28
N ASP A 124 -11.68 -12.45 -3.98
CA ASP A 124 -12.44 -12.24 -5.22
C ASP A 124 -13.70 -11.40 -4.99
N GLU A 125 -14.43 -11.64 -3.90
CA GLU A 125 -15.59 -10.82 -3.53
C GLU A 125 -15.17 -9.39 -3.16
N VAL A 126 -14.04 -9.21 -2.48
CA VAL A 126 -13.49 -7.86 -2.18
C VAL A 126 -13.15 -7.14 -3.49
N PHE A 127 -12.45 -7.79 -4.40
CA PHE A 127 -12.11 -7.19 -5.70
C PHE A 127 -13.33 -7.01 -6.60
N ALA A 128 -14.36 -7.85 -6.49
CA ALA A 128 -15.62 -7.68 -7.20
C ALA A 128 -16.36 -6.43 -6.70
N TRP A 129 -16.45 -6.23 -5.37
CA TRP A 129 -17.00 -5.00 -4.79
C TRP A 129 -16.25 -3.75 -5.26
N ILE A 130 -14.91 -3.79 -5.27
CA ILE A 130 -14.08 -2.68 -5.77
C ILE A 130 -14.40 -2.37 -7.24
N ARG A 131 -14.45 -3.39 -8.11
CA ARG A 131 -14.76 -3.20 -9.55
C ARG A 131 -16.17 -2.69 -9.79
N ALA A 132 -17.14 -3.15 -9.00
CA ALA A 132 -18.54 -2.78 -9.14
C ALA A 132 -18.82 -1.33 -8.68
N THR A 133 -17.89 -0.69 -7.97
CA THR A 133 -18.07 0.62 -7.36
C THR A 133 -16.93 1.57 -7.76
N PRO A 134 -16.78 1.91 -9.06
CA PRO A 134 -15.69 2.77 -9.51
C PRO A 134 -15.81 4.19 -8.94
N GLY A 135 -14.66 4.84 -8.69
CA GLY A 135 -14.59 6.24 -8.25
C GLY A 135 -14.88 6.49 -6.77
N GLN A 136 -15.24 5.46 -5.99
CA GLN A 136 -15.25 5.56 -4.52
C GLN A 136 -13.94 5.09 -3.90
N GLN A 137 -13.85 5.21 -2.58
CA GLN A 137 -12.68 4.83 -1.81
C GLN A 137 -12.92 3.48 -1.15
N HIS A 138 -11.93 2.59 -1.23
CA HIS A 138 -12.09 1.17 -0.86
C HIS A 138 -11.06 0.69 0.15
N ALA A 139 -10.53 1.58 0.99
CA ALA A 139 -9.75 1.14 2.13
C ALA A 139 -10.61 0.21 3.00
N ILE A 140 -10.09 -0.98 3.31
CA ILE A 140 -10.86 -2.05 3.92
C ILE A 140 -10.07 -2.75 5.04
N GLY A 141 -10.79 -3.27 6.02
CA GLY A 141 -10.26 -4.04 7.13
C GLY A 141 -9.68 -3.20 8.26
N ARG A 142 -9.17 -3.90 9.28
CA ARG A 142 -8.56 -3.32 10.49
C ARG A 142 -7.39 -2.39 10.20
N TYR A 143 -6.73 -2.59 9.05
CA TYR A 143 -5.54 -1.87 8.64
C TYR A 143 -5.77 -0.92 7.46
N GLN A 144 -7.03 -0.73 7.05
CA GLN A 144 -7.44 0.17 5.95
C GLN A 144 -6.57 0.01 4.68
N ILE A 145 -6.38 -1.25 4.26
CA ILE A 145 -5.56 -1.59 3.09
C ILE A 145 -6.27 -1.11 1.82
N VAL A 146 -5.57 -0.33 0.99
CA VAL A 146 -6.11 0.21 -0.27
C VAL A 146 -6.03 -0.83 -1.40
N PRO A 147 -6.88 -0.74 -2.45
CA PRO A 147 -6.97 -1.75 -3.50
C PRO A 147 -5.66 -2.14 -4.19
N ALA A 148 -4.81 -1.15 -4.49
CA ALA A 148 -3.54 -1.38 -5.16
C ALA A 148 -2.57 -2.19 -4.29
N THR A 149 -2.45 -1.80 -3.02
CA THR A 149 -1.66 -2.50 -2.02
C THR A 149 -2.18 -3.92 -1.79
N LEU A 150 -3.50 -4.10 -1.65
CA LEU A 150 -4.10 -5.42 -1.50
C LEU A 150 -3.79 -6.30 -2.71
N ARG A 151 -3.93 -5.77 -3.93
CA ARG A 151 -3.58 -6.49 -5.16
C ARG A 151 -2.12 -6.91 -5.19
N GLY A 152 -1.19 -5.99 -4.91
CA GLY A 152 0.24 -6.29 -4.86
C GLY A 152 0.60 -7.35 -3.82
N LEU A 153 0.01 -7.27 -2.62
CA LEU A 153 0.18 -8.28 -1.57
C LEU A 153 -0.35 -9.65 -1.99
N THR A 154 -1.57 -9.72 -2.54
CA THR A 154 -2.17 -10.99 -2.98
C THR A 154 -1.34 -11.68 -4.07
N GLN A 155 -0.81 -10.90 -5.02
CA GLN A 155 0.07 -11.41 -6.06
C GLN A 155 1.41 -11.90 -5.50
N ARG A 156 2.06 -11.09 -4.66
CA ARG A 156 3.36 -11.44 -4.05
C ARG A 156 3.28 -12.69 -3.16
N LEU A 157 2.18 -12.85 -2.44
CA LEU A 157 1.97 -13.97 -1.51
C LEU A 157 1.29 -15.18 -2.18
N GLY A 158 0.97 -15.13 -3.47
CA GLY A 158 0.31 -16.22 -4.19
C GLY A 158 -1.06 -16.59 -3.62
N LEU A 159 -1.79 -15.63 -3.05
CA LEU A 159 -3.08 -15.89 -2.42
C LEU A 159 -4.16 -16.14 -3.48
N ALA A 160 -4.85 -17.27 -3.37
CA ALA A 160 -5.97 -17.57 -4.24
C ALA A 160 -7.13 -16.60 -4.02
N GLY A 161 -7.86 -16.24 -5.07
CA GLY A 161 -9.04 -15.37 -4.97
C GLY A 161 -10.13 -15.90 -4.04
N THR A 162 -10.22 -17.22 -3.88
CA THR A 162 -11.13 -17.91 -2.94
C THR A 162 -10.72 -17.80 -1.47
N THR A 163 -9.53 -17.28 -1.17
CA THR A 163 -9.05 -17.10 0.20
C THR A 163 -9.93 -16.09 0.93
N ARG A 164 -10.40 -16.44 2.13
CA ARG A 164 -11.20 -15.54 2.97
C ARG A 164 -10.36 -14.43 3.59
N PHE A 165 -10.87 -13.20 3.58
CA PHE A 165 -10.28 -12.00 4.18
C PHE A 165 -10.43 -11.94 5.70
N THR A 166 -10.13 -13.07 6.34
CA THR A 166 -10.24 -13.31 7.79
C THR A 166 -9.37 -12.35 8.60
N PRO A 167 -9.62 -12.20 9.91
CA PRO A 167 -8.73 -11.45 10.80
C PRO A 167 -7.26 -11.90 10.71
N ALA A 168 -7.02 -13.21 10.69
CA ALA A 168 -5.67 -13.77 10.57
C ALA A 168 -5.01 -13.40 9.22
N LEU A 169 -5.75 -13.40 8.12
CA LEU A 169 -5.22 -12.96 6.83
C LEU A 169 -4.90 -11.46 6.87
N GLN A 170 -5.79 -10.63 7.41
CA GLN A 170 -5.54 -9.20 7.55
C GLN A 170 -4.29 -8.91 8.38
N ASP A 171 -4.08 -9.64 9.46
CA ASP A 171 -2.87 -9.56 10.29
C ASP A 171 -1.60 -9.94 9.52
N ALA A 172 -1.63 -11.05 8.77
CA ALA A 172 -0.51 -11.48 7.95
C ALA A 172 -0.18 -10.47 6.83
N LEU A 173 -1.20 -9.85 6.22
CA LEU A 173 -1.00 -8.78 5.24
C LEU A 173 -0.40 -7.53 5.90
N ALA A 174 -0.81 -7.19 7.11
CA ALA A 174 -0.23 -6.08 7.87
C ALA A 174 1.23 -6.34 8.25
N ASP A 175 1.58 -7.57 8.61
CA ASP A 175 2.99 -7.93 8.87
C ASP A 175 3.85 -7.76 7.65
N GLN A 176 3.37 -8.20 6.48
CA GLN A 176 4.12 -7.98 5.27
C GLN A 176 4.33 -6.48 5.01
N LEU A 177 3.37 -5.63 5.34
CA LEU A 177 3.54 -4.18 5.27
C LEU A 177 4.51 -3.63 6.33
N LEU A 178 4.56 -4.23 7.53
CA LEU A 178 5.56 -3.88 8.55
C LEU A 178 6.97 -4.27 8.10
N GLU A 179 7.15 -5.44 7.51
CA GLU A 179 8.41 -5.85 6.90
C GLU A 179 8.79 -4.94 5.74
N ASP A 180 7.82 -4.59 4.89
CA ASP A 180 7.99 -3.61 3.83
C ASP A 180 8.31 -2.22 4.39
N ALA A 181 8.01 -1.90 5.66
CA ALA A 181 8.38 -0.68 6.39
C ALA A 181 9.77 -0.76 7.07
N GLY A 182 10.39 -1.95 7.06
CA GLY A 182 11.72 -2.20 7.62
C GLY A 182 11.67 -2.70 9.07
N PHE A 183 10.62 -3.43 9.45
CA PHE A 183 10.45 -3.90 10.83
C PHE A 183 11.60 -4.80 11.29
N GLY A 184 12.01 -5.80 10.52
CA GLY A 184 13.19 -6.61 10.85
C GLY A 184 14.47 -5.77 11.06
N ALA A 185 14.77 -4.85 10.15
CA ALA A 185 15.92 -3.96 10.27
C ALA A 185 15.83 -3.02 11.49
N PHE A 186 14.62 -2.61 11.88
CA PHE A 186 14.39 -1.84 13.09
C PHE A 186 14.67 -2.67 14.35
N LEU A 187 14.16 -3.91 14.41
CA LEU A 187 14.40 -4.82 15.54
C LEU A 187 15.88 -5.17 15.71
N GLU A 188 16.62 -5.26 14.60
CA GLU A 188 18.07 -5.49 14.59
C GLU A 188 18.90 -4.23 14.89
N GLY A 189 18.27 -3.07 15.12
CA GLY A 189 18.97 -1.80 15.37
C GLY A 189 19.64 -1.18 14.13
N GLN A 190 19.39 -1.74 12.94
CA GLN A 190 19.94 -1.26 11.66
C GLN A 190 19.12 -0.13 11.03
N LEU A 191 17.87 0.06 11.48
CA LEU A 191 17.01 1.15 11.08
C LEU A 191 16.66 2.01 12.30
N PRO A 192 17.04 3.31 12.33
CA PRO A 192 16.70 4.17 13.45
C PRO A 192 15.18 4.23 13.67
N ARG A 193 14.75 4.25 14.94
CA ARG A 193 13.34 4.31 15.34
C ARG A 193 12.56 5.40 14.59
N ALA A 194 13.11 6.62 14.53
CA ALA A 194 12.47 7.74 13.84
C ALA A 194 12.26 7.46 12.34
N SER A 195 13.23 6.82 11.70
CA SER A 195 13.13 6.41 10.29
C SER A 195 12.08 5.33 10.08
N PHE A 196 12.04 4.31 10.95
CA PHE A 196 11.00 3.29 10.89
C PHE A 196 9.60 3.88 11.08
N MET A 197 9.40 4.74 12.07
CA MET A 197 8.12 5.43 12.28
C MET A 197 7.70 6.29 11.08
N ASN A 198 8.66 6.93 10.39
CA ASN A 198 8.38 7.66 9.14
C ASN A 198 7.99 6.72 7.99
N ASN A 199 8.60 5.53 7.90
CA ASN A 199 8.19 4.51 6.93
C ASN A 199 6.76 4.03 7.22
N LEU A 200 6.39 3.83 8.50
CA LEU A 200 5.02 3.49 8.87
C LEU A 200 4.03 4.57 8.39
N ALA A 201 4.36 5.86 8.52
CA ALA A 201 3.52 6.96 8.06
C ALA A 201 3.36 7.03 6.52
N ARG A 202 4.23 6.36 5.74
CA ARG A 202 4.09 6.17 4.29
C ARG A 202 3.16 5.01 3.92
N ILE A 203 2.79 4.15 4.86
CA ILE A 203 1.83 3.06 4.63
C ILE A 203 0.47 3.44 5.20
N TRP A 204 0.48 4.01 6.40
CA TRP A 204 -0.70 4.35 7.19
C TRP A 204 -0.77 5.87 7.33
N ALA A 205 -1.50 6.52 6.43
CA ALA A 205 -1.73 7.97 6.39
C ALA A 205 -2.28 8.61 7.68
N ALA A 206 -2.87 7.85 8.61
CA ALA A 206 -3.33 8.41 9.88
C ALA A 206 -2.16 8.60 10.87
N LEU A 207 -1.01 7.96 10.62
CA LEU A 207 0.20 8.14 11.43
C LEU A 207 0.93 9.44 11.04
N PRO A 208 1.44 10.20 12.02
CA PRO A 208 2.23 11.39 11.75
C PRO A 208 3.64 11.05 11.26
N ASN A 209 4.08 11.74 10.21
CA ASN A 209 5.48 11.78 9.76
C ASN A 209 6.32 12.70 10.67
N ALA A 210 7.58 12.93 10.31
CA ALA A 210 8.51 13.79 11.05
C ALA A 210 8.04 15.25 11.23
N SER A 211 7.24 15.80 10.32
CA SER A 211 6.65 17.15 10.49
C SER A 211 5.38 17.15 11.34
N GLY A 212 4.93 15.99 11.82
CA GLY A 212 3.67 15.83 12.56
C GLY A 212 2.43 15.79 11.69
N GLN A 213 2.58 15.82 10.36
CA GLN A 213 1.48 15.74 9.41
C GLN A 213 1.30 14.31 8.90
N SER A 214 0.17 14.04 8.26
CA SER A 214 0.07 12.84 7.42
C SER A 214 1.09 12.95 6.28
N HIS A 215 1.72 11.84 5.90
CA HIS A 215 2.53 11.82 4.67
C HIS A 215 1.71 12.24 3.43
N TYR A 216 0.39 12.04 3.49
CA TYR A 216 -0.55 12.35 2.42
C TYR A 216 -1.35 13.64 2.67
N HIS A 217 -0.83 14.55 3.51
CA HIS A 217 -1.49 15.82 3.79
C HIS A 217 -1.85 16.58 2.50
N GLY A 218 -3.06 17.13 2.45
CA GLY A 218 -3.59 17.83 1.26
C GLY A 218 -4.16 16.89 0.18
N ILE A 219 -3.83 15.60 0.22
CA ILE A 219 -4.43 14.59 -0.67
C ILE A 219 -5.72 14.12 -0.01
N ALA A 220 -6.84 14.51 -0.62
CA ALA A 220 -8.16 14.02 -0.28
C ALA A 220 -8.47 14.20 1.24
N GLY A 221 -7.99 15.27 1.86
CA GLY A 221 -8.29 15.56 3.27
C GLY A 221 -7.65 14.63 4.30
N ASN A 222 -6.64 13.84 3.91
CA ASN A 222 -5.81 13.08 4.86
C ASN A 222 -5.15 13.98 5.92
N ARG A 223 -5.21 13.55 7.17
CA ARG A 223 -4.58 14.20 8.33
C ARG A 223 -4.07 13.15 9.31
N ALA A 224 -3.01 13.48 10.03
CA ALA A 224 -2.57 12.65 11.14
C ALA A 224 -3.63 12.67 12.25
N ALA A 225 -3.90 11.50 12.84
CA ALA A 225 -4.92 11.36 13.89
C ALA A 225 -4.47 11.92 15.24
N PHE A 226 -3.16 12.06 15.47
CA PHE A 226 -2.55 12.59 16.69
C PHE A 226 -1.16 13.18 16.39
N SER A 227 -0.58 13.88 17.37
CA SER A 227 0.71 14.57 17.22
C SER A 227 1.88 13.60 17.09
N ARG A 228 2.98 14.09 16.50
CA ARG A 228 4.25 13.34 16.43
C ARG A 228 4.74 12.88 17.81
N ALA A 229 4.66 13.74 18.83
CA ALA A 229 5.07 13.41 20.19
C ALA A 229 4.23 12.26 20.78
N SER A 230 2.90 12.31 20.63
CA SER A 230 2.02 11.24 21.09
C SER A 230 2.30 9.91 20.37
N PHE A 231 2.76 9.95 19.11
CA PHE A 231 3.22 8.76 18.41
C PHE A 231 4.51 8.20 18.97
N GLU A 232 5.48 9.05 19.26
CA GLU A 232 6.73 8.62 19.89
C GLU A 232 6.50 8.01 21.27
N ASP A 233 5.62 8.58 22.09
CA ASP A 233 5.31 8.05 23.42
C ASP A 233 4.66 6.66 23.35
N GLN A 234 3.66 6.50 22.49
CA GLN A 234 3.01 5.21 22.28
C GLN A 234 3.97 4.18 21.68
N PHE A 235 4.82 4.60 20.75
CA PHE A 235 5.80 3.73 20.14
C PHE A 235 6.88 3.28 21.14
N ARG A 236 7.38 4.19 22.00
CA ARG A 236 8.31 3.88 23.10
C ARG A 236 7.69 2.93 24.13
N ALA A 237 6.39 3.04 24.39
CA ALA A 237 5.70 2.09 25.25
C ALA A 237 5.70 0.66 24.68
N ILE A 238 5.79 0.51 23.35
CA ILE A 238 5.89 -0.79 22.67
C ILE A 238 7.36 -1.25 22.61
N PHE A 239 8.26 -0.34 22.24
CA PHE A 239 9.69 -0.57 22.04
C PHE A 239 10.52 0.37 22.93
N PRO A 240 10.78 -0.01 24.20
CA PRO A 240 11.45 0.86 25.17
C PRO A 240 12.96 1.01 24.94
N GLY A 241 13.59 0.04 24.26
CA GLY A 241 15.02 0.04 23.91
C GLY A 241 15.35 0.93 22.73
#